data_AF-A0A8J7BBV5-F1
#
_entry.id   AF-A0A8J7BBV5-F1
#
_cell.length_a   1.000
_cell.length_b   1.000
_cell.length_c   1.000
_cell.angle_alpha   90.00
_cell.angle_beta   90.00
_cell.angle_gamma   90.00
#
_symmetry.space_group_name_H-M   'P 1'
#
loop_
_entity.id
_entity.type
_entity.pdbx_description
1 polymer ?
#
loop_
_entity_poly.entity_id
_entity_poly.type
_entity_poly.pdbx_seq_one_letter_code
_entity_poly.pdbx_strand_id
1 'polypeptide(L)'
;MEYLGQTIELMQKDGGWISVWYHHICTIQIGTFPTANAAWDAATDLIQRDLAVRGLLQVIDDWSSDNFITCQEYSLLEDSLVQFVVSV
;
A
#
# COMPACT_ATOMS: atom_id res chain seq x y z
N MET A 1 -8.68 -12.12 7.83
CA MET A 1 -7.56 -12.03 8.79
C MET A 1 -7.26 -10.56 8.99
N GLU A 2 -6.81 -10.16 10.18
CA GLU A 2 -6.49 -8.76 10.48
C GLU A 2 -4.97 -8.56 10.54
N TYR A 3 -4.48 -7.49 9.93
CA TYR A 3 -3.08 -7.09 9.95
C TYR A 3 -2.97 -5.57 10.02
N LEU A 4 -2.36 -5.03 11.09
CA LEU A 4 -2.26 -3.58 11.32
C LEU A 4 -3.61 -2.84 11.22
N GLY A 5 -4.70 -3.49 11.65
CA GLY A 5 -6.06 -2.97 11.55
C GLY A 5 -6.65 -2.97 10.14
N GLN A 6 -6.01 -3.66 9.19
CA GLN A 6 -6.51 -3.91 7.84
C GLN A 6 -7.02 -5.34 7.69
N THR A 7 -8.13 -5.52 6.98
CA THR A 7 -8.67 -6.84 6.68
C THR A 7 -8.08 -7.42 5.39
N ILE A 8 -7.53 -8.63 5.49
CA ILE A 8 -6.99 -9.43 4.39
C ILE A 8 -7.74 -10.75 4.30
N GLU A 9 -8.17 -11.12 3.09
CA GLU A 9 -8.73 -12.42 2.78
C GLU A 9 -7.78 -13.18 1.83
N LEU A 10 -7.53 -14.45 2.15
CA LEU A 10 -6.81 -15.37 1.28
C LEU A 10 -7.76 -16.42 0.75
N MET A 11 -7.81 -16.57 -0.57
CA MET A 11 -8.69 -17.53 -1.24
C MET A 11 -7.87 -18.46 -2.11
N GLN A 12 -8.11 -19.77 -2.01
CA GLN A 12 -7.55 -20.72 -2.96
C GLN A 12 -8.35 -20.69 -4.27
N LYS A 13 -7.68 -20.54 -5.41
CA LYS A 13 -8.32 -20.50 -6.73
C LYS A 13 -7.41 -21.12 -7.79
N ASP A 14 -7.95 -22.03 -8.59
CA ASP A 14 -7.29 -22.64 -9.76
C ASP A 14 -5.86 -23.20 -9.46
N GLY A 15 -5.68 -23.80 -8.28
CA GLY A 15 -4.37 -24.35 -7.87
C GLY A 15 -3.38 -23.34 -7.30
N GLY A 16 -3.75 -22.07 -7.22
CA GLY A 16 -3.00 -21.00 -6.55
C GLY A 16 -3.78 -20.36 -5.41
N TRP A 17 -3.24 -19.26 -4.91
CA TRP A 17 -3.79 -18.45 -3.83
C TRP A 17 -3.93 -17.01 -4.28
N ILE A 18 -5.06 -16.40 -3.97
CA ILE A 18 -5.32 -14.99 -4.21
C ILE A 18 -5.33 -14.28 -2.87
N SER A 19 -4.73 -13.09 -2.83
CA SER A 19 -4.81 -12.19 -1.70
C SER A 19 -5.69 -10.99 -2.04
N VAL A 20 -6.68 -10.74 -1.18
CA VAL A 20 -7.60 -9.61 -1.28
C VAL A 20 -7.44 -8.75 -0.04
N TRP A 21 -7.10 -7.49 -0.25
CA TRP A 21 -7.04 -6.48 0.79
C TRP A 21 -8.27 -5.57 0.72
N TYR A 22 -9.00 -5.50 1.82
CA TYR A 22 -10.11 -4.57 2.00
C TYR A 22 -9.59 -3.24 2.53
N HIS A 23 -9.05 -2.45 1.60
CA HIS A 23 -8.56 -1.11 1.88
C HIS A 23 -9.74 -0.14 2.12
N HIS A 24 -9.51 0.89 2.93
CA HIS A 24 -10.57 1.85 3.30
C HIS A 24 -11.19 2.62 2.12
N ILE A 25 -10.53 2.67 0.96
CA ILE A 25 -11.03 3.35 -0.25
C ILE A 25 -11.55 2.35 -1.28
N CYS A 26 -11.02 1.13 -1.31
CA CYS A 26 -11.32 0.15 -2.36
C CYS A 26 -10.95 -1.27 -1.94
N THR A 27 -11.41 -2.26 -2.70
CA THR A 27 -10.92 -3.64 -2.58
C THR A 27 -9.81 -3.87 -3.59
N ILE A 28 -8.67 -4.38 -3.14
CA ILE A 28 -7.48 -4.59 -3.95
C ILE A 28 -7.18 -6.10 -4.01
N GLN A 29 -7.22 -6.67 -5.21
CA GLN A 29 -6.68 -8.01 -5.46
C GLN A 29 -5.22 -7.88 -5.85
N ILE A 30 -4.32 -8.36 -4.99
CA ILE A 30 -2.87 -8.12 -5.14
C ILE A 30 -2.27 -8.98 -6.25
N GLY A 31 -2.75 -10.22 -6.39
CA GLY A 31 -2.26 -11.15 -7.41
C GLY A 31 -2.63 -12.60 -7.13
N THR A 32 -2.04 -13.48 -7.93
CA THR A 32 -2.11 -14.94 -7.76
C THR A 32 -0.74 -15.48 -7.36
N PHE A 33 -0.71 -16.31 -6.33
CA PHE A 33 0.50 -16.78 -5.68
C PHE A 33 0.49 -18.31 -5.59
N PRO A 34 1.67 -18.96 -5.56
CA PRO A 34 1.75 -20.42 -5.47
C PRO A 34 1.33 -20.97 -4.09
N THR A 35 1.42 -20.16 -3.03
CA THR A 35 1.11 -20.58 -1.65
C THR A 35 0.36 -19.50 -0.89
N ALA A 36 -0.37 -19.90 0.16
CA ALA A 36 -1.04 -18.97 1.07
C ALA A 36 -0.04 -18.00 1.72
N ASN A 37 1.15 -18.49 2.10
CA ASN A 37 2.19 -17.67 2.71
C ASN A 37 2.70 -16.60 1.74
N ALA A 38 2.95 -16.95 0.47
CA ALA A 38 3.36 -15.96 -0.52
C ALA A 38 2.26 -14.90 -0.77
N ALA A 39 0.99 -15.31 -0.75
CA ALA A 39 -0.15 -14.39 -0.85
C ALA A 39 -0.29 -13.47 0.38
N TRP A 40 -0.01 -14.00 1.56
CA TRP A 40 0.04 -13.25 2.82
C TRP A 40 1.18 -12.23 2.82
N ASP A 41 2.40 -12.69 2.54
CA ASP A 41 3.61 -11.86 2.56
C ASP A 41 3.47 -10.66 1.62
N ALA A 42 2.98 -10.90 0.39
CA ALA A 42 2.73 -9.84 -0.59
C ALA A 42 1.69 -8.82 -0.11
N ALA A 43 0.65 -9.26 0.60
CA ALA A 43 -0.36 -8.35 1.16
C ALA A 43 0.19 -7.54 2.34
N THR A 44 0.90 -8.19 3.24
CA THR A 44 1.48 -7.50 4.39
C THR A 44 2.53 -6.49 3.97
N ASP A 45 3.35 -6.81 2.96
CA ASP A 45 4.35 -5.89 2.41
C ASP A 45 3.69 -4.65 1.77
N LEU A 46 2.66 -4.85 0.94
CA LEU A 46 1.91 -3.74 0.35
C LEU A 46 1.26 -2.85 1.43
N ILE A 47 0.64 -3.45 2.44
CA ILE A 47 0.01 -2.71 3.55
C ILE A 47 1.04 -1.91 4.35
N GLN A 48 2.20 -2.50 4.63
CA GLN A 48 3.29 -1.81 5.35
C GLN A 48 3.77 -0.59 4.56
N ARG A 49 3.96 -0.73 3.25
CA ARG A 49 4.38 0.37 2.37
C ARG A 49 3.33 1.48 2.29
N ASP A 50 2.06 1.13 2.13
CA ASP A 50 0.95 2.09 2.13
C ASP A 50 0.87 2.88 3.44
N LEU A 51 0.91 2.20 4.59
CA LEU A 51 0.84 2.85 5.89
C LEU A 51 2.04 3.77 6.15
N ALA A 52 3.24 3.35 5.75
CA ALA A 52 4.44 4.20 5.84
C ALA A 52 4.30 5.46 4.97
N VAL A 53 3.82 5.30 3.73
CA VAL A 53 3.63 6.41 2.79
C VAL A 53 2.58 7.39 3.27
N ARG A 54 1.47 6.96 3.88
CA ARG A 54 0.49 7.88 4.48
C ARG A 54 1.09 8.76 5.57
N GLY A 55 1.97 8.20 6.39
CA GLY A 55 2.70 8.97 7.41
C GLY A 55 3.63 10.02 6.78
N LEU A 56 4.32 9.67 5.69
CA LEU A 56 5.20 10.59 4.96
C LEU A 56 4.42 11.68 4.21
N LEU A 57 3.29 11.35 3.60
CA LEU A 57 2.42 12.32 2.95
C LEU A 57 1.95 13.40 3.93
N GLN A 58 1.61 13.03 5.17
CA GLN A 58 1.27 14.02 6.20
C GLN A 58 2.42 14.99 6.49
N VAL A 59 3.67 14.51 6.52
CA VAL A 59 4.84 15.39 6.73
C VAL A 59 5.04 16.34 5.54
N ILE A 60 4.82 15.84 4.32
CA ILE A 60 4.93 16.64 3.10
C ILE A 60 3.81 17.69 3.03
N ASP A 61 2.59 17.35 3.45
CA ASP A 61 1.46 18.28 3.60
C ASP A 61 1.82 19.42 4.57
N ASP A 62 2.39 19.08 5.73
CA ASP A 62 2.83 20.06 6.72
C ASP A 62 3.92 20.98 6.14
N TRP A 63 4.92 20.42 5.44
CA TRP A 63 5.97 21.21 4.79
C TRP A 63 5.45 22.14 3.70
N SER A 64 4.45 21.69 2.94
CA SER A 64 3.77 22.49 1.93
C SER A 64 3.00 23.65 2.57
N SER A 65 2.24 23.37 3.64
CA SER A 65 1.50 24.39 4.39
C SER A 65 2.41 25.45 5.01
N ASP A 66 3.58 25.05 5.51
CA ASP A 66 4.57 25.96 6.11
C ASP A 66 5.47 26.64 5.07
N ASN A 67 5.25 26.38 3.77
CA ASN A 67 6.04 26.91 2.65
C ASN A 67 7.54 26.51 2.71
N PHE A 68 7.87 25.35 3.31
CA PHE A 68 9.22 24.79 3.29
C PHE A 68 9.57 24.16 1.93
N ILE A 69 8.56 23.74 1.18
CA ILE A 69 8.69 23.17 -0.16
C ILE A 69 7.76 23.87 -1.15
N THR A 70 8.15 23.86 -2.41
CA THR A 70 7.33 24.36 -3.53
C THR A 70 6.28 23.34 -3.96
N CYS A 71 5.26 23.79 -4.69
CA CYS A 71 4.27 22.86 -5.29
C CYS A 71 4.92 21.84 -6.23
N GLN A 72 6.01 22.20 -6.91
CA GLN A 72 6.73 21.28 -7.79
C GLN A 72 7.44 20.18 -6.99
N GLU A 73 8.08 20.54 -5.87
CA GLU A 73 8.70 19.56 -4.97
C GLU A 73 7.65 18.65 -4.34
N TYR A 74 6.51 19.20 -3.92
CA TYR A 74 5.38 18.42 -3.42
C TYR A 74 4.96 17.33 -4.42
N SER A 75 4.68 17.69 -5.68
CA SER A 75 4.25 16.72 -6.70
C SER A 75 5.30 15.64 -6.96
N LEU A 76 6.60 16.01 -7.00
CA LEU A 76 7.68 15.04 -7.19
C LEU A 76 7.79 14.06 -6.01
N LEU A 77 7.61 14.54 -4.78
CA LEU A 77 7.63 13.71 -3.58
C LEU A 77 6.41 12.78 -3.55
N GLU A 78 5.21 13.31 -3.80
CA GLU A 78 3.97 12.53 -3.87
C GLU A 78 4.08 11.42 -4.92
N ASP A 79 4.50 11.75 -6.13
CA ASP A 79 4.70 10.77 -7.21
C ASP A 79 5.71 9.69 -6.80
N SER A 80 6.83 10.07 -6.18
CA SER A 80 7.85 9.12 -5.73
C SER A 80 7.31 8.17 -4.65
N LEU A 81 6.49 8.66 -3.72
CA LEU A 81 5.89 7.84 -2.68
C LEU A 81 4.84 6.89 -3.24
N VAL A 82 4.00 7.36 -4.17
CA VAL A 82 3.03 6.49 -4.86
C VAL A 82 3.76 5.38 -5.62
N GLN A 83 4.83 5.71 -6.35
CA GLN A 83 5.65 4.72 -7.06
C GLN A 83 6.24 3.66 -6.12
N PHE A 84 6.68 4.05 -4.92
CA PHE A 84 7.20 3.12 -3.92
C PHE A 84 6.14 2.12 -3.42
N VAL A 85 4.88 2.53 -3.27
CA VAL A 85 3.79 1.62 -2.89
C VAL A 85 3.49 0.62 -4.01
N VAL A 86 3.45 1.07 -5.26
CA VAL A 86 3.02 0.24 -6.39
C VAL A 86 4.14 -0.56 -7.05
N SER A 87 5.41 -0.30 -6.74
CA SER A 87 6.52 -1.08 -7.28
C SER A 87 6.43 -2.53 -6.80
N VAL A 88 6.39 -3.49 -7.73
CA VAL A 88 6.30 -4.94 -7.45
C VAL A 88 7.66 -5.58 -7.66
#